data_AF-A0A518SE22-F1
#
_entry.id   AF-A0A518SE22-F1
#
_cell.length_a   1.000
_cell.length_b   1.000
_cell.length_c   1.000
_cell.angle_alpha   90.00
_cell.angle_beta   90.00
_cell.angle_gamma   90.00
#
_symmetry.space_group_name_H-M   'P 1'
#
loop_
_entity.id
_entity.type
_entity.pdbx_description
1 polymer ?
#
loop_
_entity_poly.entity_id
_entity_poly.type
_entity_poly.pdbx_seq_one_letter_code
_entity_poly.pdbx_strand_id
1 'polypeptide(L)'
;MSERYKRLLGMVRERAGDAFRGAIRYTDDDWTLLYLRDDLKTEEFRTFLDDLVENARDYTPISDDNQYGALGASQANVELYENAAVIHFYVPENGGVLISLDRDVAQGLGAFVDECTSVIDRTA
;
A
#
# COMPACT_ATOMS: atom_id res chain seq x y z
N MET A 1 -18.95 -6.79 -5.19
CA MET A 1 -17.72 -6.98 -4.38
C MET A 1 -17.71 -8.40 -3.81
N SER A 2 -16.63 -9.16 -4.00
CA SER A 2 -16.52 -10.56 -3.53
C SER A 2 -16.31 -10.68 -2.01
N GLU A 3 -16.62 -11.84 -1.45
CA GLU A 3 -16.53 -12.10 0.00
C GLU A 3 -15.11 -11.97 0.57
N ARG A 4 -14.07 -12.28 -0.23
CA ARG A 4 -12.67 -12.08 0.21
C ARG A 4 -12.35 -10.62 0.50
N TYR A 5 -12.83 -9.69 -0.32
CA TYR A 5 -12.54 -8.26 -0.16
C TYR A 5 -13.36 -7.66 0.97
N LYS A 6 -14.62 -8.09 1.16
CA LYS A 6 -15.40 -7.70 2.34
C LYS A 6 -14.68 -8.09 3.64
N ARG A 7 -14.15 -9.31 3.73
CA ARG A 7 -13.37 -9.77 4.90
C ARG A 7 -12.10 -8.95 5.10
N LEU A 8 -11.35 -8.67 4.02
CA LEU A 8 -10.15 -7.83 4.08
C LEU A 8 -10.49 -6.43 4.62
N LEU A 9 -11.49 -5.76 4.06
CA LEU A 9 -11.93 -4.44 4.50
C LEU A 9 -12.41 -4.45 5.95
N GLY A 10 -13.15 -5.50 6.36
CA GLY A 10 -13.59 -5.66 7.74
C GLY A 10 -12.42 -5.76 8.71
N MET A 11 -11.45 -6.62 8.41
CA MET A 11 -10.23 -6.79 9.22
C MET A 11 -9.41 -5.50 9.32
N VAL A 12 -9.25 -4.79 8.20
CA VAL A 12 -8.49 -3.52 8.18
C VAL A 12 -9.21 -2.44 8.97
N ARG A 13 -10.54 -2.31 8.82
CA ARG A 13 -11.36 -1.39 9.62
C ARG A 13 -11.30 -1.71 11.11
N GLU A 14 -11.38 -2.97 11.49
CA GLU A 14 -11.30 -3.39 12.90
C GLU A 14 -9.96 -3.00 13.54
N ARG A 15 -8.86 -3.07 12.78
CA ARG A 15 -7.51 -2.79 13.30
C ARG A 15 -7.10 -1.32 13.20
N ALA A 16 -7.45 -0.64 12.12
CA ALA A 16 -7.00 0.72 11.83
C ALA A 16 -8.05 1.79 12.14
N GLY A 17 -9.33 1.43 12.27
CA GLY A 17 -10.41 2.39 12.53
C GLY A 17 -10.40 3.55 11.54
N ASP A 18 -10.41 4.77 12.07
CA ASP A 18 -10.44 6.01 11.29
C ASP A 18 -9.15 6.27 10.49
N ALA A 19 -8.06 5.60 10.86
CA ALA A 19 -6.82 5.68 10.12
C ALA A 19 -6.83 4.89 8.81
N PHE A 20 -7.90 4.14 8.52
CA PHE A 20 -8.09 3.54 7.20
C PHE A 20 -8.52 4.60 6.18
N ARG A 21 -7.64 4.91 5.23
CA ARG A 21 -7.82 5.98 4.24
C ARG A 21 -8.50 5.49 2.97
N GLY A 22 -8.09 4.32 2.46
CA GLY A 22 -8.63 3.82 1.20
C GLY A 22 -8.14 2.43 0.84
N ALA A 23 -8.89 1.74 -0.01
CA ALA A 23 -8.47 0.48 -0.59
C ALA A 23 -8.92 0.37 -2.04
N ILE A 24 -8.01 -0.09 -2.89
CA ILE A 24 -8.22 -0.27 -4.32
C ILE A 24 -7.84 -1.68 -4.68
N ARG A 25 -8.66 -2.32 -5.50
CA ARG A 25 -8.29 -3.57 -6.16
C ARG A 25 -8.04 -3.27 -7.63
N TYR A 26 -6.95 -3.77 -8.18
CA TYR A 26 -6.71 -3.71 -9.60
C TYR A 26 -6.49 -5.11 -10.20
N THR A 27 -6.66 -5.18 -11.50
CA THR A 27 -6.21 -6.24 -12.41
C THR A 27 -5.34 -5.59 -13.48
N ASP A 28 -4.85 -6.38 -14.43
CA ASP A 28 -4.04 -5.87 -15.54
C ASP A 28 -4.80 -4.81 -16.37
N ASP A 29 -6.12 -4.99 -16.53
CA ASP A 29 -6.92 -4.10 -17.39
C ASP A 29 -7.76 -3.04 -16.67
N ASP A 30 -8.07 -3.20 -15.38
CA ASP A 30 -9.05 -2.35 -14.68
C ASP A 30 -8.75 -2.22 -13.19
N TRP A 31 -9.41 -1.27 -12.52
CA TRP A 31 -9.38 -1.12 -11.08
C TRP A 31 -10.74 -0.73 -10.49
N THR A 32 -10.90 -1.03 -9.21
CA THR A 32 -12.12 -0.74 -8.45
C THR A 32 -11.75 -0.17 -7.10
N LEU A 33 -12.29 1.02 -6.81
CA LEU A 33 -12.27 1.59 -5.46
C LEU A 33 -13.15 0.74 -4.54
N LEU A 34 -12.53 0.02 -3.60
CA LEU A 34 -13.24 -0.79 -2.62
C LEU A 34 -13.71 0.06 -1.43
N TYR A 35 -12.93 1.08 -1.08
CA TYR A 35 -13.21 2.02 -0.01
C TYR A 35 -12.40 3.29 -0.18
N LEU A 36 -12.98 4.42 0.23
CA LEU A 36 -12.30 5.70 0.35
C LEU A 36 -12.94 6.49 1.50
N ARG A 37 -12.09 7.02 2.38
CA ARG A 37 -12.50 7.92 3.46
C ARG A 37 -13.02 9.23 2.87
N ASP A 38 -14.01 9.83 3.53
CA ASP A 38 -14.80 10.91 2.93
C ASP A 38 -14.00 12.18 2.64
N ASP A 39 -12.99 12.48 3.46
CA ASP A 39 -12.08 13.62 3.32
C ASP A 39 -11.20 13.56 2.05
N LEU A 40 -11.00 12.37 1.49
CA LEU A 40 -10.15 12.13 0.33
C LEU A 40 -10.91 12.12 -1.00
N LYS A 41 -12.24 12.32 -0.98
CA LYS A 41 -13.10 12.28 -2.18
C LYS A 41 -13.01 13.58 -3.00
N THR A 42 -11.83 13.89 -3.52
CA THR A 42 -11.59 15.04 -4.42
C THR A 42 -11.39 14.59 -5.86
N GLU A 43 -11.53 15.50 -6.83
CA GLU A 43 -11.24 15.21 -8.24
C GLU A 43 -9.74 14.97 -8.46
N GLU A 44 -8.87 15.74 -7.79
CA GLU A 44 -7.42 15.54 -7.81
C GLU A 44 -7.03 14.13 -7.36
N PHE A 45 -7.70 13.61 -6.32
CA PHE A 45 -7.45 12.26 -5.84
C PHE A 45 -7.77 11.20 -6.89
N ARG A 46 -8.82 11.40 -7.72
CA ARG A 46 -9.17 10.44 -8.78
C ARG A 46 -8.09 10.33 -9.84
N THR A 47 -7.56 11.47 -10.30
CA THR A 47 -6.44 11.47 -11.27
C THR A 47 -5.22 10.77 -10.69
N PHE A 48 -4.90 11.04 -9.42
CA PHE A 48 -3.81 10.36 -8.71
C PHE A 48 -4.02 8.84 -8.61
N LEU A 49 -5.27 8.36 -8.51
CA LEU A 49 -5.53 6.92 -8.43
C LEU A 49 -5.17 6.16 -9.70
N ASP A 50 -5.39 6.75 -10.88
CA ASP A 50 -5.03 6.11 -12.14
C ASP A 50 -3.51 5.91 -12.22
N ASP A 51 -2.72 6.96 -11.96
CA ASP A 51 -1.25 6.88 -11.94
C ASP A 51 -0.75 5.91 -10.86
N LEU A 52 -1.37 5.91 -9.68
CA LEU A 52 -1.02 4.99 -8.59
C LEU A 52 -1.24 3.52 -8.99
N VAL A 53 -2.33 3.21 -9.70
CA VAL A 53 -2.64 1.85 -10.14
C VAL A 53 -1.67 1.40 -11.22
N GLU A 54 -1.31 2.26 -12.18
CA GLU A 54 -0.31 1.89 -13.19
C GLU A 54 1.06 1.61 -12.56
N ASN A 55 1.50 2.46 -11.62
CA ASN A 55 2.74 2.19 -10.87
C ASN A 55 2.70 0.87 -10.10
N ALA A 56 1.53 0.50 -9.54
CA ALA A 56 1.37 -0.77 -8.84
C ALA A 56 1.39 -2.00 -9.78
N ARG A 57 0.99 -1.84 -11.05
CA ARG A 57 1.09 -2.89 -12.08
C ARG A 57 2.53 -3.12 -12.51
N ASP A 58 3.28 -2.03 -12.66
CA ASP A 58 4.68 -2.05 -13.09
C ASP A 58 5.66 -2.34 -11.94
N TYR A 59 5.16 -2.49 -10.72
CA TYR A 59 5.98 -2.72 -9.54
C TYR A 59 6.83 -4.00 -9.68
N THR A 60 8.13 -3.83 -9.49
CA THR A 60 9.11 -4.91 -9.41
C THR A 60 9.83 -4.83 -8.05
N PRO A 61 9.82 -5.90 -7.23
CA PRO A 61 10.58 -5.93 -5.98
C PRO A 61 12.06 -5.62 -6.18
N ILE A 62 12.67 -4.90 -5.23
CA ILE A 62 14.11 -4.55 -5.26
C ILE A 62 14.98 -5.81 -5.22
N SER A 63 14.54 -6.84 -4.49
CA SER A 63 15.21 -8.14 -4.42
C SER A 63 14.50 -9.15 -5.31
N ASP A 64 15.28 -9.82 -6.15
CA ASP A 64 14.82 -10.90 -7.03
C ASP A 64 15.02 -12.25 -6.32
N ASP A 65 13.92 -12.97 -6.08
CA ASP A 65 13.96 -14.27 -5.40
C ASP A 65 14.69 -15.34 -6.22
N ASN A 66 14.76 -15.18 -7.54
CA ASN A 66 15.58 -16.03 -8.41
C ASN A 66 17.08 -15.82 -8.18
N GLN A 67 17.49 -14.64 -7.71
CA GLN A 67 18.88 -14.33 -7.37
C GLN A 67 19.23 -14.74 -5.94
N TYR A 68 18.26 -14.70 -5.02
CA TYR A 68 18.48 -15.07 -3.62
C TYR A 68 17.26 -15.76 -3.00
N GLY A 69 17.09 -17.04 -3.31
CA GLY A 69 15.93 -17.84 -2.91
C GLY A 69 15.70 -18.01 -1.39
N ALA A 70 16.66 -17.63 -0.55
CA ALA A 70 16.47 -17.64 0.91
C ALA A 70 15.45 -16.60 1.40
N LEU A 71 15.14 -15.57 0.60
CA LEU A 71 14.08 -14.59 0.90
C LEU A 71 12.67 -15.17 0.72
N GLY A 72 12.52 -16.15 -0.19
CA GLY A 72 11.22 -16.61 -0.65
C GLY A 72 10.47 -15.56 -1.49
N ALA A 73 9.23 -15.89 -1.85
CA ALA A 73 8.40 -15.04 -2.70
C ALA A 73 7.93 -13.78 -1.95
N SER A 74 8.02 -12.61 -2.62
CA SER A 74 7.49 -11.35 -2.10
C SER A 74 6.01 -11.47 -1.78
N GLN A 75 5.60 -11.01 -0.59
CA GLN A 75 4.21 -11.08 -0.12
C GLN A 75 3.51 -9.73 -0.18
N ALA A 76 4.26 -8.65 0.06
CA ALA A 76 3.76 -7.28 0.03
C ALA A 76 4.91 -6.28 -0.05
N ASN A 77 4.63 -5.10 -0.58
CA ASN A 77 5.47 -3.92 -0.45
C ASN A 77 4.83 -2.93 0.53
N VAL A 78 5.65 -2.24 1.33
CA VAL A 78 5.18 -1.19 2.24
C VAL A 78 5.95 0.08 1.95
N GLU A 79 5.22 1.11 1.55
CA GLU A 79 5.76 2.44 1.32
C GLU A 79 5.32 3.36 2.45
N LEU A 80 6.29 4.07 3.02
CA LEU A 80 6.06 5.05 4.07
C LEU A 80 6.28 6.44 3.51
N TYR A 81 5.21 7.21 3.53
CA TYR A 81 5.17 8.63 3.19
C TYR A 81 5.11 9.46 4.47
N GLU A 82 5.40 10.75 4.38
CA GLU A 82 5.26 11.66 5.53
C GLU A 82 3.86 11.59 6.16
N ASN A 83 2.83 11.48 5.32
CA ASN A 83 1.43 11.53 5.75
C ASN A 83 0.68 10.19 5.62
N ALA A 84 1.32 9.12 5.13
CA ALA A 84 0.63 7.88 4.81
C ALA A 84 1.52 6.65 4.93
N ALA A 85 0.88 5.50 5.13
CA ALA A 85 1.47 4.22 4.76
C ALA A 85 0.64 3.61 3.62
N VAL A 86 1.30 3.13 2.57
CA VAL A 86 0.68 2.39 1.48
C VAL A 86 1.20 0.96 1.51
N ILE A 87 0.28 0.00 1.57
CA ILE A 87 0.59 -1.42 1.51
C ILE A 87 0.09 -1.96 0.18
N HIS A 88 0.99 -2.55 -0.58
CA HIS A 88 0.70 -3.18 -1.85
C HIS A 88 0.80 -4.70 -1.73
N PHE A 89 -0.34 -5.37 -1.82
CA PHE A 89 -0.43 -6.82 -1.92
C PHE A 89 -0.48 -7.20 -3.39
N TYR A 90 0.64 -7.67 -3.92
CA TYR A 90 0.72 -8.18 -5.28
C TYR A 90 0.25 -9.64 -5.33
N VAL A 91 -0.67 -9.95 -6.23
CA VAL A 91 -1.13 -11.31 -6.50
C VAL A 91 -0.76 -11.66 -7.93
N PRO A 92 0.30 -12.46 -8.15
CA PRO A 92 0.72 -12.85 -9.49
C PRO A 92 -0.47 -13.33 -10.34
N GLU A 93 -0.49 -12.91 -11.60
CA GLU A 93 -1.51 -13.26 -12.62
C GLU A 93 -2.94 -12.75 -12.34
N ASN A 94 -3.18 -12.02 -11.24
CA ASN A 94 -4.53 -11.60 -10.83
C ASN A 94 -4.65 -10.13 -10.41
N GLY A 95 -3.58 -9.36 -10.57
CA GLY A 95 -3.45 -7.97 -10.13
C GLY A 95 -3.09 -7.84 -8.65
N GLY A 96 -3.73 -6.91 -7.95
CA GLY A 96 -3.35 -6.64 -6.56
C GLY A 96 -4.36 -5.82 -5.78
N VAL A 97 -4.01 -5.58 -4.52
CA VAL A 97 -4.76 -4.70 -3.63
C VAL A 97 -3.82 -3.67 -3.03
N LEU A 98 -4.20 -2.41 -3.14
CA LEU A 98 -3.57 -1.29 -2.46
C LEU A 98 -4.40 -0.92 -1.24
N ILE A 99 -3.74 -0.71 -0.12
CA ILE A 99 -4.34 -0.23 1.13
C ILE A 99 -3.56 1.00 1.56
N SER A 100 -4.28 2.10 1.78
CA SER A 100 -3.70 3.32 2.35
C SER A 100 -4.21 3.51 3.78
N LEU A 101 -3.27 3.86 4.66
CA LEU A 101 -3.49 4.14 6.08
C LEU A 101 -2.86 5.48 6.44
N ASP A 102 -3.34 6.13 7.51
CA ASP A 102 -2.59 7.22 8.12
C ASP A 102 -1.23 6.70 8.61
N ARG A 103 -0.23 7.58 8.58
CA ARG A 103 1.16 7.24 8.92
C ARG A 103 1.29 6.57 10.29
N ASP A 104 0.47 7.02 11.23
CA ASP A 104 0.46 6.60 12.63
C ASP A 104 0.03 5.15 12.86
N VAL A 105 -0.50 4.44 11.86
CA VAL A 105 -0.78 3.00 11.99
C VAL A 105 0.50 2.16 11.83
N ALA A 106 1.51 2.69 11.14
CA ALA A 106 2.76 2.01 10.88
C ALA A 106 3.85 2.36 11.92
N GLN A 107 3.51 2.58 13.20
CA GLN A 107 4.44 3.16 14.18
C GLN A 107 5.76 2.41 14.33
N GLY A 108 5.74 1.07 14.35
CA GLY A 108 6.96 0.27 14.54
C GLY A 108 7.96 0.43 13.39
N LEU A 109 7.55 0.11 12.16
CA LEU A 109 8.38 0.29 10.97
C LEU A 109 8.65 1.78 10.70
N GLY A 110 7.69 2.63 11.05
CA GLY A 110 7.76 4.05 10.84
C GLY A 110 8.81 4.75 11.66
N ALA A 111 8.78 4.56 12.97
CA ALA A 111 9.78 5.12 13.87
C ALA A 111 11.20 4.66 13.48
N PHE A 112 11.35 3.39 13.09
CA PHE A 112 12.64 2.87 12.63
C PHE A 112 13.15 3.57 11.36
N VAL A 113 12.28 3.81 10.37
CA VAL A 113 12.65 4.56 9.16
C VAL A 113 13.02 6.01 9.52
N ASP A 114 12.27 6.66 10.39
CA ASP A 114 12.55 8.03 10.82
C ASP A 114 13.91 8.12 11.54
N GLU A 115 14.24 7.13 12.38
CA GLU A 115 15.56 7.00 13.02
C GLU A 115 16.68 6.86 11.98
N CYS A 116 16.53 5.95 10.99
CA CYS A 116 17.52 5.77 9.93
C CYS A 116 17.73 7.06 9.13
N THR A 117 16.65 7.72 8.71
CA THR A 117 16.70 8.99 7.98
C THR A 117 17.41 10.07 8.79
N SER A 118 17.15 10.17 10.10
CA SER A 118 17.82 11.12 10.97
C SER A 118 19.35 10.95 11.02
N VAL A 119 19.86 9.74 10.80
CA VAL A 119 21.31 9.47 10.74
C VAL A 119 21.87 9.88 9.38
N ILE A 120 21.15 9.56 8.29
CA ILE A 120 21.56 9.90 6.91
C ILE A 120 21.63 11.42 6.74
N ASP A 121 20.58 12.13 7.17
CA ASP A 121 20.47 13.59 7.03
C ASP A 121 21.51 14.35 7.86
N ARG A 122 21.99 13.76 8.97
CA ARG A 122 23.07 14.33 9.78
C ARG A 122 24.45 14.21 9.14
N THR A 123 24.56 13.45 8.05
CA THR A 123 25.81 13.18 7.33
C THR A 123 25.86 13.94 5.99
N ALA A 124 24.80 14.67 5.64
CA ALA A 124 24.72 15.59 4.49
C ALA A 124 25.07 17.03 4.91
#